data_AF-A0A7Z9VK86-F1
#
_entry.id   AF-A0A7Z9VK86-F1
#
_cell.length_a   1.000
_cell.length_b   1.000
_cell.length_c   1.000
_cell.angle_alpha   90.00
_cell.angle_beta   90.00
_cell.angle_gamma   90.00
#
_symmetry.space_group_name_H-M   'P 1'
#
loop_
_entity.id
_entity.type
_entity.pdbx_description
1 polymer ?
#
loop_
_entity_poly.entity_id
_entity_poly.type
_entity_poly.pdbx_seq_one_letter_code
_entity_poly.pdbx_strand_id
1 'polypeptide(L)'
;MEINSKSGSRLESFLENPSKALWTLAIPIMFGMGIHTLYNIVDMMFIGRLGGNAIAGVAFNMPVFFLMLGLTMGLGSGVTASIARFIGENNKRNADNSAEHALAMAAVIALIFTSAGLLFGDKILAVLGAEGEILNLAWDYLYIIIIGLPFMIFSGFFRSILAG
;
A
#
# COMPACT_ATOMS: atom_id res chain seq x y z
N MET A 1 43.73 -11.83 0.80
CA MET A 1 42.54 -12.30 1.55
C MET A 1 41.34 -12.01 0.67
N GLU A 2 41.05 -12.95 -0.23
CA GLU A 2 40.03 -12.79 -1.27
C GLU A 2 38.65 -12.96 -0.65
N ILE A 3 37.81 -11.94 -0.79
CA ILE A 3 36.42 -11.99 -0.34
C ILE A 3 35.65 -12.84 -1.35
N ASN A 4 35.35 -14.06 -0.90
CA ASN A 4 34.60 -15.12 -1.57
C ASN A 4 33.22 -14.61 -2.06
N SER A 5 33.09 -14.28 -3.34
CA SER A 5 31.86 -13.81 -3.99
C SER A 5 31.00 -14.95 -4.57
N LYS A 6 30.87 -16.08 -3.87
CA LYS A 6 29.93 -17.16 -4.25
C LYS A 6 28.50 -16.87 -3.77
N SER A 7 27.92 -15.77 -4.24
CA SER A 7 26.47 -15.60 -4.25
C SER A 7 26.02 -15.84 -5.68
N GLY A 8 25.56 -17.06 -5.98
CA GLY A 8 25.00 -17.40 -7.29
C GLY A 8 23.91 -16.38 -7.63
N SER A 9 24.03 -15.73 -8.77
CA SER A 9 23.10 -14.68 -9.19
C SER A 9 21.68 -15.25 -9.21
N ARG A 10 20.67 -14.50 -8.75
CA ARG A 10 19.25 -14.91 -8.81
C ARG A 10 18.89 -15.39 -10.22
N LEU A 11 19.50 -14.79 -11.24
CA LEU A 11 19.39 -15.17 -12.64
C LEU A 11 19.84 -16.61 -12.91
N GLU A 12 20.98 -17.03 -12.35
CA GLU A 12 21.58 -18.36 -12.53
C GLU A 12 20.70 -19.45 -11.93
N SER A 13 20.17 -19.21 -10.73
CA SER A 13 19.17 -20.09 -10.09
C SER A 13 17.88 -20.21 -10.90
N PHE A 14 17.44 -19.14 -11.56
CA PHE A 14 16.25 -19.15 -12.42
C PHE A 14 16.48 -19.91 -13.73
N LEU A 15 17.67 -19.78 -14.33
CA LEU A 15 18.04 -20.46 -15.57
C LEU A 15 18.25 -21.97 -15.36
N GLU A 16 18.79 -22.38 -14.21
CA GLU A 16 19.06 -23.79 -13.91
C GLU A 16 17.78 -24.59 -13.62
N ASN A 17 16.85 -24.04 -12.82
CA ASN A 17 15.58 -24.70 -12.54
C ASN A 17 14.44 -23.70 -12.27
N PRO A 18 13.73 -23.26 -13.32
CA PRO A 18 12.72 -22.20 -13.20
C PRO A 18 11.56 -22.60 -12.29
N SER A 19 11.15 -23.88 -12.28
CA SER A 19 10.08 -24.37 -11.40
C SER A 19 10.46 -24.24 -9.92
N LYS A 20 11.67 -24.68 -9.55
CA LYS A 20 12.16 -24.57 -8.18
C LYS A 20 12.31 -23.10 -7.74
N ALA A 21 12.81 -22.24 -8.61
CA ALA A 21 12.94 -20.80 -8.34
C ALA A 21 11.57 -20.15 -8.12
N LEU A 22 10.57 -20.46 -8.96
CA LEU A 22 9.20 -19.98 -8.81
C LEU A 22 8.58 -20.42 -7.48
N TRP A 23 8.65 -21.70 -7.13
CA TRP A 23 8.09 -22.18 -5.85
C TRP A 23 8.81 -21.59 -4.63
N THR A 24 10.12 -21.39 -4.71
CA THR A 24 10.92 -20.78 -3.64
C THR A 24 10.49 -19.34 -3.35
N LEU A 25 10.03 -18.60 -4.36
CA LEU A 25 9.51 -17.24 -4.21
C LEU A 25 8.00 -17.23 -3.90
N ALA A 26 7.22 -18.06 -4.59
CA ALA A 26 5.77 -18.09 -4.48
C ALA A 26 5.29 -18.55 -3.10
N ILE A 27 5.94 -19.55 -2.50
CA ILE A 27 5.52 -20.08 -1.19
C ILE A 27 5.55 -18.98 -0.11
N PRO A 28 6.67 -18.26 0.13
CA PRO A 28 6.70 -17.16 1.09
C PRO A 28 5.65 -16.08 0.81
N ILE A 29 5.46 -15.72 -0.45
CA ILE A 29 4.48 -14.68 -0.85
C ILE A 29 3.06 -15.14 -0.53
N MET A 30 2.70 -16.38 -0.89
CA MET A 30 1.38 -16.95 -0.60
C MET A 30 1.11 -17.01 0.91
N PHE A 31 2.10 -17.44 1.71
CA PHE A 31 1.97 -17.43 3.17
C PHE A 31 1.78 -16.01 3.71
N GLY A 32 2.54 -15.02 3.23
CA GLY A 32 2.38 -13.62 3.63
C GLY A 32 0.99 -13.06 3.29
N MET A 33 0.49 -13.32 2.09
CA MET A 33 -0.86 -12.92 1.67
C MET A 33 -1.95 -13.66 2.46
N GLY A 34 -1.72 -14.93 2.81
CA GLY A 34 -2.61 -15.71 3.66
C GLY A 34 -2.73 -15.11 5.07
N ILE A 35 -1.61 -14.75 5.69
CA ILE A 35 -1.60 -14.08 7.00
C ILE A 35 -2.30 -12.72 6.92
N HIS A 36 -2.05 -11.93 5.88
CA HIS A 36 -2.74 -10.65 5.67
C HIS A 36 -4.26 -10.81 5.54
N THR A 37 -4.70 -11.85 4.83
CA THR A 37 -6.14 -12.16 4.68
C THR A 37 -6.76 -12.60 6.00
N LEU A 38 -6.07 -13.45 6.75
CA LEU A 38 -6.52 -13.86 8.09
C LEU A 38 -6.62 -12.66 9.04
N TYR A 39 -5.67 -11.73 8.99
CA TYR A 39 -5.73 -10.49 9.75
C TYR A 39 -7.02 -9.71 9.42
N ASN A 40 -7.35 -9.52 8.14
CA ASN A 40 -8.58 -8.82 7.74
C ASN A 40 -9.85 -9.53 8.23
N ILE A 41 -9.89 -10.87 8.19
CA ILE A 41 -11.02 -11.66 8.71
C ILE A 41 -11.15 -11.46 10.22
N VAL A 42 -10.03 -11.54 10.95
CA VAL A 42 -10.02 -11.36 12.40
C VAL A 42 -10.47 -9.95 12.76
N ASP A 43 -9.91 -8.92 12.12
CA ASP A 43 -10.32 -7.52 12.33
C ASP A 43 -11.83 -7.33 12.14
N MET A 44 -12.37 -7.84 11.04
CA MET A 44 -13.81 -7.76 10.76
C MET A 44 -14.66 -8.57 11.75
N MET A 45 -14.15 -9.69 12.30
CA MET A 45 -14.83 -10.41 13.38
C MET A 45 -14.88 -9.60 14.68
N PHE A 46 -13.81 -8.87 15.02
CA PHE A 46 -13.81 -7.98 16.19
C PHE A 46 -14.80 -6.83 16.01
N ILE A 47 -14.82 -6.21 14.83
CA ILE A 47 -15.78 -5.14 14.50
C ILE A 47 -17.21 -5.69 14.51
N GLY A 48 -17.43 -6.90 14.00
CA GLY A 48 -18.75 -7.53 13.99
C GLY A 48 -19.34 -7.79 15.38
N ARG A 49 -18.50 -7.91 16.42
CA ARG A 49 -18.97 -8.00 17.82
C ARG A 49 -19.59 -6.70 18.33
N LEU A 50 -19.30 -5.56 17.69
CA LEU A 50 -19.92 -4.26 17.99
C LEU A 50 -21.30 -4.11 17.34
N GLY A 51 -21.72 -5.07 16.50
CA GLY A 51 -23.04 -5.11 15.86
C GLY A 51 -23.00 -4.76 14.36
N GLY A 52 -24.15 -4.95 13.69
CA GLY A 52 -24.27 -4.75 12.25
C GLY A 52 -23.99 -3.32 11.79
N ASN A 53 -24.36 -2.31 12.61
CA ASN A 53 -24.12 -0.89 12.30
C ASN A 53 -22.63 -0.56 12.23
N ALA A 54 -21.79 -1.19 13.07
CA ALA A 54 -20.34 -1.00 13.03
C ALA A 54 -19.73 -1.58 11.76
N ILE A 55 -20.17 -2.77 11.34
CA ILE A 55 -19.75 -3.37 10.06
C ILE A 55 -20.15 -2.45 8.89
N ALA A 56 -21.37 -1.93 8.89
CA ALA A 56 -21.84 -1.00 7.87
C ALA A 56 -20.97 0.27 7.84
N GLY A 57 -20.64 0.83 9.01
CA GLY A 57 -19.77 2.00 9.12
C GLY A 57 -18.39 1.79 8.51
N VAL A 58 -17.77 0.61 8.71
CA VAL A 58 -16.52 0.24 8.04
C VAL A 58 -16.70 0.11 6.53
N ALA A 59 -17.81 -0.47 6.08
CA ALA A 59 -18.08 -0.64 4.66
C ALA A 59 -18.19 0.70 3.92
N PHE A 60 -18.76 1.75 4.54
CA PHE A 60 -18.82 3.10 3.98
C PHE A 60 -17.44 3.75 3.80
N ASN A 61 -16.41 3.27 4.50
CA ASN A 61 -15.04 3.76 4.34
C ASN A 61 -14.30 3.11 3.16
N MET A 62 -14.76 1.95 2.68
CA MET A 62 -14.10 1.21 1.60
C MET A 62 -13.87 2.04 0.32
N PRO A 63 -14.84 2.84 -0.19
CA PRO A 63 -14.61 3.66 -1.38
C PRO A 63 -13.47 4.66 -1.22
N VAL A 64 -13.36 5.30 -0.05
CA VAL A 64 -12.28 6.26 0.27
C VAL A 64 -10.93 5.54 0.29
N PHE A 65 -10.88 4.37 0.93
CA PHE A 65 -9.70 3.52 0.94
C PHE A 65 -9.27 3.06 -0.45
N PHE A 66 -10.18 2.55 -1.27
CA PHE A 66 -9.87 2.07 -2.61
C PHE A 66 -9.37 3.19 -3.52
N LEU A 67 -9.95 4.39 -3.42
CA LEU A 67 -9.52 5.54 -4.20
C LEU A 67 -8.05 5.90 -3.89
N MET A 68 -7.71 5.98 -2.62
CA MET A 68 -6.33 6.26 -2.21
C MET A 68 -5.38 5.09 -2.50
N LEU A 69 -5.79 3.84 -2.29
CA LEU A 69 -5.01 2.66 -2.62
C LEU A 69 -4.70 2.64 -4.12
N GLY A 70 -5.71 2.88 -4.96
CA GLY A 70 -5.58 2.93 -6.41
C GLY A 70 -4.61 4.02 -6.87
N LEU A 71 -4.69 5.23 -6.30
CA LEU A 71 -3.76 6.31 -6.60
C LEU A 71 -2.32 5.98 -6.18
N THR A 72 -2.14 5.44 -4.97
CA THR A 72 -0.82 5.08 -4.44
C THR A 72 -0.19 3.96 -5.28
N MET A 73 -0.94 2.92 -5.62
CA MET A 73 -0.46 1.82 -6.46
C MET A 73 -0.21 2.26 -7.90
N GLY A 74 -1.10 3.07 -8.48
CA GLY A 74 -0.98 3.56 -9.85
C GLY A 74 0.26 4.43 -10.05
N LEU A 75 0.45 5.43 -9.18
CA LEU A 75 1.63 6.29 -9.22
C LEU A 75 2.89 5.53 -8.80
N GLY A 76 2.79 4.65 -7.81
CA GLY A 76 3.88 3.77 -7.38
C GLY A 76 4.41 2.89 -8.51
N SER A 77 3.53 2.32 -9.34
CA SER A 77 3.92 1.56 -10.54
C SER A 77 4.72 2.42 -11.53
N GLY A 78 4.32 3.68 -11.73
CA GLY A 78 5.06 4.65 -12.54
C GLY A 78 6.46 4.96 -11.98
N VAL A 79 6.57 5.09 -10.65
CA VAL A 79 7.86 5.24 -9.95
C VAL A 79 8.75 4.03 -10.17
N THR A 80 8.23 2.82 -9.93
CA THR A 80 8.96 1.56 -10.15
C THR A 80 9.47 1.47 -11.59
N ALA A 81 8.61 1.74 -12.59
CA ALA A 81 9.00 1.70 -14.00
C ALA A 81 10.08 2.74 -14.37
N SER A 82 9.98 3.96 -13.82
CA SER A 82 10.96 5.03 -14.08
C SER A 82 12.33 4.71 -13.49
N ILE A 83 12.36 4.23 -12.24
CA ILE A 83 13.60 3.84 -11.56
C ILE A 83 14.24 2.65 -12.27
N ALA A 84 13.48 1.59 -12.55
CA ALA A 84 13.97 0.40 -13.24
C ALA A 84 14.60 0.73 -14.61
N ARG A 85 14.01 1.66 -15.36
CA ARG A 85 14.59 2.15 -16.63
C ARG A 85 15.96 2.80 -16.42
N PHE A 86 16.08 3.73 -15.47
CA PHE A 86 17.34 4.43 -15.22
C PHE A 86 18.41 3.51 -14.64
N ILE A 87 18.03 2.55 -13.79
CA ILE A 87 18.94 1.50 -13.31
C ILE A 87 19.43 0.65 -14.49
N GLY A 88 18.54 0.24 -15.40
CA GLY A 88 18.90 -0.50 -16.62
C GLY A 88 19.85 0.27 -17.55
N GLU A 89 19.76 1.60 -17.58
CA GLU A 89 20.67 2.49 -18.32
C GLU A 89 22.01 2.76 -17.60
N ASN A 90 22.27 2.15 -16.43
CA ASN A 90 23.38 2.49 -15.53
C ASN A 90 23.41 3.97 -15.10
N ASN A 91 22.26 4.64 -15.14
CA ASN A 91 22.11 6.05 -14.82
C ASN A 91 21.61 6.26 -13.39
N LYS A 92 22.48 5.95 -12.42
CA LYS A 92 22.13 6.02 -10.99
C LYS A 92 21.64 7.41 -10.55
N ARG A 93 22.23 8.48 -11.09
CA ARG A 93 21.83 9.86 -10.75
C ARG A 93 20.35 10.13 -11.03
N ASN A 94 19.86 9.67 -12.19
CA ASN A 94 18.45 9.87 -12.54
C ASN A 94 17.52 8.89 -11.81
N ALA A 95 18.01 7.71 -11.42
CA ALA A 95 17.28 6.80 -10.55
C ALA A 95 17.07 7.42 -9.15
N ASP A 96 18.14 7.96 -8.55
CA ASP A 96 18.07 8.65 -7.25
C ASP A 96 17.14 9.88 -7.33
N ASN A 97 17.27 10.69 -8.39
CA ASN A 97 16.36 11.82 -8.62
C ASN A 97 14.88 11.39 -8.75
N SER A 98 14.62 10.24 -9.40
CA SER A 98 13.26 9.70 -9.50
C SER A 98 12.72 9.26 -8.13
N ALA A 99 13.57 8.67 -7.28
CA ALA A 99 13.21 8.29 -5.92
C ALA A 99 12.92 9.52 -5.03
N GLU A 100 13.71 10.59 -5.15
CA GLU A 100 13.46 11.86 -4.44
C GLU A 100 12.11 12.46 -4.83
N HIS A 101 11.82 12.53 -6.12
CA HIS A 101 10.51 13.00 -6.59
C HIS A 101 9.36 12.09 -6.16
N ALA A 102 9.57 10.77 -6.10
CA ALA A 102 8.58 9.84 -5.60
C ALA A 102 8.21 10.12 -4.12
N LEU A 103 9.20 10.43 -3.28
CA LEU A 103 8.95 10.83 -1.89
C LEU A 103 8.26 12.20 -1.78
N ALA A 104 8.63 13.16 -2.64
CA ALA A 104 7.94 14.44 -2.71
C ALA A 104 6.46 14.27 -3.13
N MET A 105 6.19 13.40 -4.11
CA MET A 105 4.82 13.03 -4.51
C MET A 105 4.07 12.38 -3.35
N ALA A 106 4.70 11.44 -2.64
CA ALA A 106 4.10 10.81 -1.46
C ALA A 106 3.69 11.85 -0.41
N ALA A 107 4.55 12.84 -0.13
CA ALA A 107 4.26 13.92 0.81
C ALA A 107 3.06 14.78 0.35
N VAL A 108 3.02 15.17 -0.93
CA VAL A 108 1.92 15.96 -1.50
C VAL A 108 0.60 15.18 -1.45
N ILE A 109 0.61 13.91 -1.85
CA ILE A 109 -0.58 13.04 -1.83
C ILE A 109 -1.05 12.86 -0.38
N ALA A 110 -0.15 12.54 0.55
CA ALA A 110 -0.48 12.39 1.97
C ALA A 110 -1.12 13.67 2.52
N LEU A 111 -0.53 14.84 2.23
CA LEU A 111 -1.08 16.12 2.68
C LEU A 111 -2.48 16.37 2.13
N ILE A 112 -2.70 16.11 0.83
CA ILE A 112 -4.00 16.29 0.17
C ILE A 112 -5.04 15.36 0.79
N PHE A 113 -4.74 14.05 0.89
CA PHE A 113 -5.67 13.05 1.41
C PHE A 113 -6.00 13.27 2.89
N THR A 114 -4.98 13.54 3.71
CA THR A 114 -5.20 13.79 5.14
C THR A 114 -5.99 15.07 5.36
N SER A 115 -5.65 16.17 4.67
CA SER A 115 -6.39 17.43 4.81
C SER A 115 -7.82 17.32 4.29
N ALA A 116 -8.02 16.68 3.14
CA ALA A 116 -9.35 16.46 2.59
C ALA A 116 -10.20 15.55 3.48
N GLY A 117 -9.61 14.49 4.04
CA GLY A 117 -10.27 13.61 4.98
C GLY A 117 -10.70 14.32 6.27
N LEU A 118 -9.81 15.14 6.87
CA LEU A 118 -10.13 15.87 8.10
C LEU A 118 -11.20 16.95 7.89
N LEU A 119 -11.18 17.64 6.75
CA LEU A 119 -12.10 18.75 6.48
C LEU A 119 -13.45 18.30 5.92
N PHE A 120 -13.48 17.21 5.14
CA PHE A 120 -14.64 16.79 4.38
C PHE A 120 -15.07 15.33 4.62
N GLY A 121 -14.34 14.54 5.41
CA GLY A 121 -14.60 13.10 5.54
C GLY A 121 -16.00 12.76 6.02
N ASP A 122 -16.50 13.45 7.06
CA ASP A 122 -17.90 13.30 7.52
C ASP A 122 -18.93 13.60 6.41
N LYS A 123 -18.72 14.68 5.65
CA LYS A 123 -19.59 15.03 4.50
C LYS A 123 -19.51 14.01 3.38
N ILE A 124 -18.33 13.48 3.10
CA ILE A 124 -18.14 12.43 2.09
C ILE A 124 -18.93 11.18 2.51
N LEU A 125 -18.83 10.77 3.77
CA LEU A 125 -19.58 9.63 4.30
C LEU A 125 -21.10 9.85 4.23
N ALA A 126 -21.58 11.05 4.59
CA ALA A 126 -22.99 11.40 4.46
C ALA A 126 -23.47 11.37 3.01
N VAL A 127 -22.69 11.88 2.05
CA VAL A 127 -23.00 11.83 0.62
C VAL A 127 -23.01 10.40 0.07
N LEU A 128 -22.18 9.51 0.63
CA LEU A 128 -22.21 8.09 0.30
C LEU A 128 -23.45 7.36 0.85
N GLY A 129 -24.27 8.03 1.68
CA GLY A 129 -25.52 7.50 2.23
C GLY A 129 -25.42 6.97 3.65
N ALA A 130 -24.35 7.28 4.39
CA ALA A 130 -24.27 6.97 5.82
C ALA A 130 -25.15 7.96 6.61
N GLU A 131 -26.03 7.44 7.48
CA GLU A 131 -26.96 8.25 8.26
C GLU A 131 -26.98 7.82 9.73
N GLY A 132 -27.36 8.74 10.61
CA GLY A 132 -27.58 8.48 12.04
C GLY A 132 -26.37 7.88 12.76
N GLU A 133 -26.57 6.78 13.47
CA GLU A 133 -25.52 6.07 14.21
C GLU A 133 -24.41 5.53 13.30
N ILE A 134 -24.76 5.09 12.08
CA ILE A 134 -23.78 4.53 11.13
C ILE A 134 -22.80 5.60 10.67
N LEU A 135 -23.27 6.85 10.48
CA LEU A 135 -22.39 7.96 10.12
C LEU A 135 -21.35 8.24 11.22
N ASN A 136 -21.77 8.25 12.49
CA ASN A 136 -20.86 8.45 13.62
C ASN A 136 -19.80 7.34 13.68
N LEU A 137 -20.23 6.07 13.57
CA LEU A 137 -19.32 4.92 13.58
C LEU A 137 -18.37 4.93 12.37
N ALA A 138 -18.87 5.31 11.19
CA ALA A 138 -18.06 5.44 9.99
C ALA A 138 -17.01 6.55 10.15
N TRP A 139 -17.37 7.69 10.73
CA TRP A 139 -16.47 8.80 10.99
C TRP A 139 -15.41 8.45 12.04
N ASP A 140 -15.79 7.83 13.15
CA ASP A 140 -14.84 7.40 14.19
C ASP A 140 -13.76 6.48 13.61
N TYR A 141 -14.17 5.55 12.75
CA TYR A 141 -13.25 4.68 12.02
C TYR A 141 -12.39 5.47 11.03
N LEU A 142 -13.00 6.30 10.18
CA LEU A 142 -12.31 7.09 9.16
C LEU A 142 -11.26 8.03 9.75
N TYR A 143 -11.59 8.68 10.87
CA TYR A 143 -10.72 9.65 11.53
C TYR A 143 -9.39 9.03 11.95
N ILE A 144 -9.43 7.84 12.58
CA ILE A 144 -8.22 7.10 12.97
C ILE A 144 -7.39 6.75 11.73
N ILE A 145 -8.07 6.35 10.66
CA ILE A 145 -7.42 5.99 9.40
C ILE A 145 -6.74 7.20 8.75
N ILE A 146 -7.42 8.34 8.69
CA ILE A 146 -6.91 9.60 8.13
C ILE A 146 -5.56 9.99 8.76
N ILE A 147 -5.44 9.82 10.07
CA ILE A 147 -4.20 10.06 10.82
C ILE A 147 -3.10 9.07 10.39
N GLY A 148 -3.46 7.82 10.11
CA GLY A 148 -2.55 6.78 9.63
C GLY A 148 -2.19 6.87 8.13
N LEU A 149 -2.99 7.58 7.32
CA LEU A 149 -2.81 7.62 5.86
C LEU A 149 -1.42 8.05 5.39
N PRO A 150 -0.77 9.08 5.98
CA PRO A 150 0.57 9.46 5.57
C PRO A 150 1.55 8.29 5.63
N PHE A 151 1.56 7.55 6.75
CA PHE A 151 2.44 6.39 6.93
C PHE A 151 2.19 5.31 5.88
N MET A 152 0.92 5.08 5.54
CA MET A 152 0.55 4.08 4.55
C MET A 152 0.97 4.47 3.13
N ILE A 153 0.77 5.74 2.76
CA ILE A 153 1.19 6.29 1.46
C ILE A 153 2.72 6.24 1.33
N PHE A 154 3.46 6.73 2.33
CA PHE A 154 4.92 6.65 2.33
C PHE A 154 5.41 5.20 2.23
N SER A 155 4.82 4.29 3.00
CA SER A 155 5.15 2.86 2.92
C SER A 155 4.91 2.28 1.53
N GLY A 156 3.83 2.70 0.84
CA GLY A 156 3.56 2.34 -0.55
C GLY A 156 4.65 2.82 -1.50
N PHE A 157 5.00 4.11 -1.44
CA PHE A 157 6.05 4.68 -2.30
C PHE A 157 7.43 4.10 -2.00
N PHE A 158 7.78 3.82 -0.75
CA PHE A 158 9.03 3.12 -0.40
C PHE A 158 9.11 1.73 -1.03
N ARG A 159 8.00 0.96 -0.96
CA ARG A 159 7.92 -0.34 -1.65
C ARG A 159 8.14 -0.20 -3.15
N SER A 160 7.55 0.82 -3.78
CA SER A 160 7.71 1.09 -5.21
C SER A 160 9.13 1.49 -5.60
N ILE A 161 9.81 2.29 -4.77
CA ILE A 161 11.21 2.69 -4.96
C ILE A 161 12.13 1.46 -4.86
N LEU A 162 11.93 0.61 -3.86
CA LEU A 162 12.74 -0.60 -3.65
C LEU A 162 12.51 -1.68 -4.71
N ALA A 163 11.35 -1.67 -5.36
CA ALA A 163 11.00 -2.64 -6.39
C ALA A 163 11.50 -2.24 -7.79
N GLY A 164 11.82 -0.96 -8.01
CA GLY A 164 12.38 -0.45 -9.28
C GLY A 164 13.89 -0.57 -9.30
#